data_AF-A0A023BRV4-F1
#
_entry.id   AF-A0A023BRV4-F1
#
_cell.length_a   1.000
_cell.length_b   1.000
_cell.length_c   1.000
_cell.angle_alpha   90.00
_cell.angle_beta   90.00
_cell.angle_gamma   90.00
#
_symmetry.space_group_name_H-M   'P 1'
#
loop_
_entity.id
_entity.type
_entity.pdbx_description
1 polymer ?
#
loop_
_entity_poly.entity_id
_entity_poly.type
_entity_poly.pdbx_seq_one_letter_code
_entity_poly.pdbx_strand_id
1 'polypeptide(L)'
;METFLIYLFKASILLSIFYGVYFLLLRKDTFFTINRHFLLVGIITSILLPFVEFTTIKFIKNPVFYVTETHLPASENVIPETINWWLIGFILYGLGALIFLSRFGLQLLSLKKLLTHHQGVKKDGFNFIEVTQDIAPFSFFKTIVYNPALHSAEELDMILKHEKIHVQQFHTLDLILMNLLLIFQWVNPFAWFYKKNLEQNLEFIADREAIHQITSKKEYQLTLLRVSSNNYSTITNNFYQSLIKKRIIMLNKQSSQSKKLWKITVILPLLSLFLWSFNTEEVVRIKQDTKTNQNPSENIIFQKKGEKIIEFIVDKSSSKEDLNKVKNTLKNDYSLEVKFSGIKRNEANEITSIKVDISSKKGTTNYAISNDTPINSFAIIYNSETGKIEIGQSGNSPNYVWVVDKDGKTKKGSTIKIHSGDKKNEFIFNNGDHKDIYKIHTNDNKTFAYITGDRDGEPLIYIDGKKTTKKEMEKLDSDTIEMINVLKGKSAIKKYGDKGNNGVIEITTKKN
;
A
#
# COMPACT_ATOMS: atom_id res chain seq x y z
N MET A 1 3.82 -9.90 7.52
CA MET A 1 3.78 -9.67 8.99
C MET A 1 3.35 -8.25 9.29
N GLU A 2 4.04 -7.25 8.73
CA GLU A 2 3.68 -5.84 8.83
C GLU A 2 2.23 -5.55 8.41
N THR A 3 1.82 -5.96 7.20
CA THR A 3 0.46 -5.76 6.69
C THR A 3 -0.62 -6.28 7.65
N PHE A 4 -0.36 -7.41 8.32
CA PHE A 4 -1.31 -8.00 9.27
C PHE A 4 -1.41 -7.17 10.57
N LEU A 5 -0.28 -6.70 11.11
CA LEU A 5 -0.27 -5.84 12.29
C LEU A 5 -0.91 -4.47 12.02
N ILE A 6 -0.65 -3.90 10.83
CA ILE A 6 -1.31 -2.67 10.37
C ILE A 6 -2.83 -2.90 10.23
N TYR A 7 -3.24 -4.02 9.66
CA TYR A 7 -4.66 -4.41 9.58
C TYR A 7 -5.31 -4.47 10.98
N LEU A 8 -4.68 -5.17 11.94
CA LEU A 8 -5.20 -5.26 13.31
C LEU A 8 -5.28 -3.90 14.00
N PHE A 9 -4.33 -3.01 13.73
CA PHE A 9 -4.35 -1.64 14.22
C PHE A 9 -5.52 -0.84 13.62
N LYS A 10 -5.72 -0.89 12.29
CA LYS A 10 -6.89 -0.30 11.61
C LYS A 10 -8.21 -0.80 12.21
N ALA A 11 -8.34 -2.11 12.41
CA ALA A 11 -9.51 -2.72 13.03
C ALA A 11 -9.72 -2.24 14.48
N SER A 12 -8.63 -2.07 15.24
CA SER A 12 -8.66 -1.56 16.62
C SER A 12 -9.22 -0.14 16.68
N ILE A 13 -8.80 0.74 15.76
CA ILE A 13 -9.30 2.12 15.66
C ILE A 13 -10.79 2.12 15.36
N LEU A 14 -11.22 1.35 14.36
CA LEU A 14 -12.64 1.28 14.00
C LEU A 14 -13.51 0.80 15.15
N LEU A 15 -13.11 -0.27 15.84
CA LEU A 15 -13.82 -0.77 17.01
C LEU A 15 -13.92 0.30 18.11
N SER A 16 -12.85 1.08 18.30
CA SER A 16 -12.79 2.18 19.26
C SER A 16 -13.72 3.35 18.89
N ILE A 17 -13.85 3.67 17.59
CA ILE A 17 -14.80 4.68 17.09
C ILE A 17 -16.24 4.25 17.40
N PHE A 18 -16.61 3.01 17.06
CA PHE A 18 -17.94 2.46 17.39
C PHE A 18 -18.19 2.49 18.90
N TYR A 19 -17.21 2.08 19.70
CA TYR A 19 -17.32 2.15 21.15
C TYR A 19 -17.54 3.58 21.65
N GLY A 20 -16.78 4.55 21.14
CA GLY A 20 -16.89 5.96 21.52
C GLY A 20 -18.30 6.52 21.26
N VAL A 21 -18.84 6.28 20.06
CA VAL A 21 -20.21 6.68 19.71
C VAL A 21 -21.23 6.04 20.65
N TYR A 22 -21.11 4.72 20.89
CA TYR A 22 -22.00 4.03 21.81
C TYR A 22 -21.91 4.62 23.23
N PHE A 23 -20.71 4.77 23.77
CA PHE A 23 -20.47 5.20 25.14
C PHE A 23 -20.98 6.61 25.41
N LEU A 24 -20.73 7.54 24.49
CA LEU A 24 -21.09 8.95 24.66
C LEU A 24 -22.57 9.21 24.37
N LEU A 25 -23.13 8.59 23.33
CA LEU A 25 -24.43 8.98 22.79
C LEU A 25 -25.56 7.99 23.08
N LEU A 26 -25.28 6.67 22.98
CA LEU A 26 -26.31 5.63 22.91
C LEU A 26 -26.52 4.86 24.22
N ARG A 27 -25.48 4.69 25.03
CA ARG A 27 -25.49 3.91 26.28
C ARG A 27 -26.57 4.34 27.27
N LYS A 28 -26.95 5.62 27.23
CA LYS A 28 -27.98 6.20 28.13
C LYS A 28 -29.39 6.02 27.59
N ASP A 29 -29.59 5.63 26.33
CA ASP A 29 -30.91 5.47 25.74
C ASP A 29 -31.49 4.06 25.97
N THR A 30 -32.81 3.94 26.02
CA THR A 30 -33.50 2.65 26.28
C THR A 30 -33.79 1.85 25.01
N PHE A 31 -33.15 2.20 23.89
CA PHE A 31 -33.20 1.48 22.61
C PHE A 31 -32.29 0.25 22.62
N PHE A 32 -32.43 -0.65 23.61
CA PHE A 32 -31.48 -1.73 23.85
C PHE A 32 -31.28 -2.67 22.64
N THR A 33 -32.36 -2.98 21.91
CA THR A 33 -32.28 -3.80 20.70
C THR A 33 -31.46 -3.11 19.60
N ILE A 34 -31.66 -1.80 19.39
CA ILE A 34 -30.91 -1.04 18.38
C ILE A 34 -29.45 -0.89 18.80
N ASN A 35 -29.21 -0.66 20.10
CA ASN A 35 -27.87 -0.64 20.68
C ASN A 35 -27.13 -1.97 20.48
N ARG A 36 -27.80 -3.11 20.64
CA ARG A 36 -27.24 -4.45 20.35
C ARG A 36 -26.79 -4.52 18.89
N HIS A 37 -27.67 -4.18 17.94
CA HIS A 37 -27.34 -4.22 16.51
C HIS A 37 -26.22 -3.26 16.15
N PHE A 38 -26.23 -2.04 16.70
CA PHE A 38 -25.16 -1.06 16.50
C PHE A 38 -23.80 -1.63 16.95
N LEU A 39 -23.77 -2.30 18.10
CA LEU A 39 -22.56 -2.94 18.60
C LEU A 39 -22.12 -4.14 17.71
N LEU A 40 -23.04 -5.01 17.31
CA LEU A 40 -22.71 -6.14 16.43
C LEU A 40 -22.21 -5.70 15.05
N VAL A 41 -22.87 -4.72 14.44
CA VAL A 41 -22.45 -4.13 13.16
C VAL A 41 -21.08 -3.46 13.32
N GLY A 42 -20.79 -2.85 14.47
CA GLY A 42 -19.48 -2.28 14.76
C GLY A 42 -18.36 -3.33 14.75
N ILE A 43 -18.60 -4.51 15.31
CA ILE A 43 -17.65 -5.63 15.26
C ILE A 43 -17.40 -6.04 13.80
N ILE A 44 -18.46 -6.32 13.05
CA ILE A 44 -18.36 -6.77 11.65
C ILE A 44 -17.67 -5.70 10.80
N THR A 45 -18.04 -4.43 10.95
CA THR A 45 -17.44 -3.31 10.21
C THR A 45 -15.96 -3.15 10.56
N SER A 46 -15.58 -3.30 11.83
CA SER A 46 -14.16 -3.20 12.23
C SER A 46 -13.28 -4.27 11.59
N ILE A 47 -13.84 -5.44 11.29
CA ILE A 47 -13.15 -6.54 10.62
C ILE A 47 -13.14 -6.33 9.10
N LEU A 48 -14.26 -5.94 8.50
CA LEU A 48 -14.40 -5.90 7.04
C LEU A 48 -13.90 -4.59 6.40
N LEU A 49 -14.10 -3.45 7.05
CA LEU A 49 -13.82 -2.14 6.45
C LEU A 49 -12.34 -1.88 6.15
N PRO A 50 -11.36 -2.39 6.91
CA PRO A 50 -9.95 -2.25 6.56
C PRO A 50 -9.55 -2.88 5.21
N PHE A 51 -10.36 -3.78 4.64
CA PHE A 51 -10.12 -4.37 3.31
C PHE A 51 -10.56 -3.46 2.15
N VAL A 52 -11.27 -2.37 2.44
CA VAL A 52 -11.70 -1.40 1.41
C VAL A 52 -10.63 -0.35 1.28
N GLU A 53 -9.89 -0.38 0.16
CA GLU A 53 -8.79 0.55 -0.14
C GLU A 53 -9.12 1.43 -1.35
N PHE A 54 -8.76 2.71 -1.28
CA PHE A 54 -8.98 3.70 -2.33
C PHE A 54 -7.64 4.18 -2.90
N THR A 55 -7.47 4.15 -4.21
CA THR A 55 -6.24 4.66 -4.83
C THR A 55 -6.30 6.18 -5.02
N THR A 56 -5.40 6.93 -4.40
CA THR A 56 -5.19 8.36 -4.69
C THR A 56 -3.99 8.52 -5.61
N ILE A 57 -4.17 9.27 -6.71
CA ILE A 57 -3.10 9.55 -7.67
C ILE A 57 -2.34 10.79 -7.21
N LYS A 58 -1.07 10.65 -6.82
CA LYS A 58 -0.16 11.78 -6.63
C LYS A 58 0.77 11.91 -7.83
N PHE A 59 0.84 13.12 -8.36
CA PHE A 59 1.74 13.47 -9.45
C PHE A 59 3.06 13.97 -8.87
N ILE A 60 4.15 13.26 -9.13
CA ILE A 60 5.50 13.70 -8.76
C ILE A 60 6.18 14.31 -10.00
N LYS A 61 6.89 15.42 -9.80
CA LYS A 61 7.72 16.08 -10.82
C LYS A 61 8.97 15.23 -11.04
N ASN A 62 9.39 15.03 -12.31
CA ASN A 62 10.54 14.19 -12.66
C ASN A 62 11.71 14.37 -11.68
N PRO A 63 12.21 13.29 -11.05
CA PRO A 63 13.40 13.38 -10.23
C PRO A 63 14.58 13.81 -11.11
N VAL A 64 15.28 14.86 -10.70
CA VAL A 64 16.52 15.29 -11.34
C VAL A 64 17.64 14.41 -10.79
N PHE A 65 18.18 13.54 -11.64
CA PHE A 65 19.35 12.73 -11.28
C PHE A 65 20.61 13.59 -11.43
N TYR A 66 21.30 13.83 -10.31
CA TYR A 66 22.66 14.38 -10.32
C TYR A 66 23.64 13.21 -10.19
N VAL A 67 24.47 13.01 -11.21
CA VAL A 67 25.61 12.07 -11.11
C VAL A 67 26.74 12.81 -10.43
N THR A 68 27.00 12.50 -9.17
CA THR A 68 28.18 12.98 -8.45
C THR A 68 29.23 11.87 -8.44
N GLU A 69 30.41 12.11 -9.02
CA GLU A 69 31.57 11.24 -8.84
C GLU A 69 32.07 11.39 -7.38
N THR A 70 31.54 10.60 -6.46
CA THR A 70 32.16 10.44 -5.13
C THR A 70 33.04 9.21 -5.12
N HIS A 71 34.37 9.43 -5.07
CA HIS A 71 35.33 8.40 -4.67
C HIS A 71 35.17 8.14 -3.17
N LEU A 72 34.28 7.22 -2.79
CA LEU A 72 34.21 6.72 -1.42
C LEU A 72 35.19 5.54 -1.26
N PRO A 73 36.05 5.52 -0.22
CA PRO A 73 36.83 4.34 0.10
C PRO A 73 35.89 3.19 0.47
N ALA A 74 36.22 1.99 -0.01
CA ALA A 74 35.48 0.77 0.32
C ALA A 74 35.61 0.49 1.83
N SER A 75 34.64 0.95 2.60
CA SER A 75 34.36 0.40 3.92
C SER A 75 33.57 -0.89 3.71
N GLU A 76 34.03 -1.99 4.30
CA GLU A 76 33.18 -3.16 4.50
C GLU A 76 32.01 -2.71 5.38
N ASN A 77 30.88 -2.42 4.75
CA ASN A 77 29.61 -2.28 5.43
C ASN A 77 29.28 -3.65 6.03
N VAL A 78 29.77 -3.92 7.24
CA VAL A 78 29.13 -4.87 8.14
C VAL A 78 27.76 -4.27 8.39
N ILE A 79 26.76 -4.72 7.63
CA ILE A 79 25.36 -4.38 7.88
C ILE A 79 25.12 -4.89 9.31
N PRO A 80 24.96 -4.03 10.32
CA PRO A 80 24.57 -4.53 11.63
C PRO A 80 23.28 -5.32 11.41
N GLU A 81 23.19 -6.53 11.94
CA GLU A 81 21.94 -7.29 11.95
C GLU A 81 20.90 -6.43 12.68
N THR A 82 20.17 -5.63 11.92
CA THR A 82 19.14 -4.77 12.46
C THR A 82 18.02 -5.68 12.92
N ILE A 83 17.77 -5.68 14.22
CA ILE A 83 16.68 -6.45 14.81
C ILE A 83 15.39 -6.11 14.08
N ASN A 84 14.73 -7.12 13.51
CA ASN A 84 13.45 -6.95 12.86
C ASN A 84 12.35 -6.82 13.91
N TRP A 85 12.07 -5.58 14.32
CA TRP A 85 11.04 -5.26 15.30
C TRP A 85 9.64 -5.70 14.88
N TRP A 86 9.35 -5.75 13.57
CA TRP A 86 8.08 -6.27 13.06
C TRP A 86 7.92 -7.77 13.33
N LEU A 87 8.98 -8.54 13.15
CA LEU A 87 8.99 -9.97 13.47
C LEU A 87 8.80 -10.20 14.97
N ILE A 88 9.52 -9.46 15.82
CA ILE A 88 9.38 -9.54 17.27
C ILE A 88 7.96 -9.18 17.69
N GLY A 89 7.43 -8.06 17.18
CA GLY A 89 6.07 -7.60 17.45
C GLY A 89 5.03 -8.64 17.02
N PHE A 90 5.20 -9.27 15.85
CA PHE A 90 4.30 -10.31 15.35
C PHE A 90 4.31 -11.56 16.24
N ILE A 91 5.50 -12.03 16.65
CA ILE A 91 5.63 -13.18 17.56
C ILE A 91 5.01 -12.87 18.92
N LEU A 92 5.34 -11.72 19.50
CA LEU A 92 4.80 -11.28 20.80
C LEU A 92 3.27 -11.17 20.76
N TYR A 93 2.74 -10.58 19.69
CA TYR A 93 1.31 -10.47 19.48
C TYR A 93 0.62 -11.84 19.35
N GLY A 94 1.23 -12.75 18.59
CA GLY A 94 0.76 -14.13 18.40
C GLY A 94 0.75 -14.93 19.70
N LEU A 95 1.78 -14.79 20.54
CA LEU A 95 1.81 -15.41 21.87
C LEU A 95 0.66 -14.94 22.76
N GLY A 96 0.39 -13.63 22.78
CA GLY A 96 -0.76 -13.07 23.49
C GLY A 96 -2.08 -13.66 22.99
N ALA A 97 -2.29 -13.67 21.67
CA ALA A 97 -3.48 -14.26 21.07
C ALA A 97 -3.64 -15.74 21.42
N LEU A 98 -2.54 -16.52 21.44
CA LEU A 98 -2.55 -17.93 21.82
C LEU A 98 -2.97 -18.16 23.28
N ILE A 99 -2.54 -17.29 24.20
CA ILE A 99 -2.95 -17.34 25.62
C ILE A 99 -4.46 -17.12 25.74
N PHE A 100 -5.00 -16.09 25.06
CA PHE A 100 -6.44 -15.81 25.10
C PHE A 100 -7.27 -16.89 24.40
N LEU A 101 -6.77 -17.45 23.30
CA LEU A 101 -7.39 -18.59 22.62
C LEU A 101 -7.45 -19.82 23.52
N SER A 102 -6.33 -20.14 24.19
CA SER A 102 -6.25 -21.27 25.13
C SER A 102 -7.20 -21.08 26.31
N ARG A 103 -7.23 -19.88 26.91
CA ARG A 103 -8.16 -19.53 27.98
C ARG A 103 -9.62 -19.69 27.54
N PHE A 104 -9.97 -19.20 26.34
CA PHE A 104 -11.32 -19.34 25.79
C PHE A 104 -11.68 -20.83 25.55
N GLY A 105 -10.75 -21.62 25.02
CA GLY A 105 -10.92 -23.06 24.85
C GLY A 105 -11.18 -23.80 26.17
N LEU A 106 -10.39 -23.49 27.21
CA LEU A 106 -10.59 -24.08 28.55
C LEU A 106 -11.95 -23.71 29.16
N GLN A 107 -12.42 -22.47 28.95
CA GLN A 107 -13.75 -22.05 29.39
C GLN A 107 -14.87 -22.86 28.70
N LEU A 108 -14.76 -23.06 27.38
CA LEU A 108 -15.72 -23.89 26.64
C LEU A 108 -15.68 -25.36 27.06
N LEU A 109 -14.50 -25.92 27.36
CA LEU A 109 -14.35 -27.29 27.85
C LEU A 109 -14.94 -27.44 29.27
N SER A 110 -14.69 -26.49 30.16
CA SER A 110 -15.28 -26.46 31.50
C SER A 110 -16.81 -26.41 31.44
N LEU A 111 -17.34 -25.56 30.56
CA LEU A 111 -18.78 -25.47 30.32
C LEU A 111 -19.34 -26.76 29.74
N LYS A 112 -18.70 -27.35 28.72
CA LYS A 112 -19.10 -28.64 28.15
C LYS A 112 -19.15 -29.73 29.22
N LYS A 113 -18.12 -29.82 30.07
CA LYS A 113 -18.07 -30.78 31.18
C LYS A 113 -19.27 -30.63 32.10
N LEU A 114 -19.59 -29.40 32.51
CA LEU A 114 -20.74 -29.09 33.35
C LEU A 114 -22.05 -29.51 32.67
N LEU A 115 -22.24 -29.17 31.39
CA LEU A 115 -23.47 -29.50 30.65
C LEU A 115 -23.66 -31.01 30.39
N THR A 116 -22.57 -31.78 30.31
CA THR A 116 -22.64 -33.24 30.07
C THR A 116 -22.81 -34.08 31.33
N HIS A 117 -22.49 -33.55 32.51
CA HIS A 117 -22.46 -34.32 33.76
C HIS A 117 -23.83 -34.45 34.43
N HIS A 118 -24.79 -33.61 34.04
CA HIS A 118 -26.12 -33.54 34.63
C HIS A 118 -27.18 -33.94 33.61
N GLN A 119 -28.19 -34.72 34.03
CA GLN A 119 -29.31 -35.08 33.17
C GLN A 119 -30.23 -33.88 32.99
N GLY A 120 -30.46 -33.47 31.74
CA GLY A 120 -31.35 -32.37 31.40
C GLY A 120 -32.77 -32.84 31.13
N VAL A 121 -33.76 -32.06 31.55
CA VAL A 121 -35.19 -32.26 31.23
C VAL A 121 -35.56 -31.30 30.10
N LYS A 122 -36.09 -31.84 29.00
CA LYS A 122 -36.59 -31.02 27.89
C LYS A 122 -38.02 -30.55 28.17
N LYS A 123 -38.23 -29.24 28.20
CA LYS A 123 -39.55 -28.62 28.36
C LYS A 123 -39.65 -27.37 27.47
N ASP A 124 -40.78 -27.20 26.79
CA ASP A 124 -41.06 -26.06 25.90
C ASP A 124 -40.01 -25.81 24.80
N GLY A 125 -39.28 -26.84 24.37
CA GLY A 125 -38.18 -26.72 23.40
C GLY A 125 -36.84 -26.25 24.00
N PHE A 126 -36.76 -26.08 25.32
CA PHE A 126 -35.57 -25.74 26.08
C PHE A 126 -35.08 -26.96 26.87
N ASN A 127 -33.79 -27.03 27.15
CA ASN A 127 -33.19 -28.05 28.00
C ASN A 127 -32.90 -27.45 29.38
N PHE A 128 -33.54 -27.97 30.43
CA PHE A 128 -33.35 -27.51 31.80
C PHE A 128 -32.41 -28.46 32.52
N ILE A 129 -31.32 -27.93 33.08
CA ILE A 129 -30.33 -28.69 33.84
C ILE A 129 -30.32 -28.18 35.28
N GLU A 130 -30.71 -29.05 36.20
CA GLU A 130 -30.64 -28.77 37.63
C GLU A 130 -29.26 -29.15 38.17
N VAL A 131 -28.66 -28.24 38.92
CA VAL A 131 -27.37 -28.45 39.58
C VAL A 131 -27.50 -28.21 41.08
N THR A 132 -26.70 -28.92 41.86
CA THR A 132 -26.61 -28.74 43.32
C THR A 132 -25.51 -27.77 43.75
N GLN A 133 -24.67 -27.35 42.81
CA GLN A 133 -23.56 -26.42 43.05
C GLN A 133 -24.09 -25.01 43.30
N ASP A 134 -23.42 -24.26 44.18
CA ASP A 134 -23.74 -22.85 44.44
C ASP A 134 -23.25 -21.96 43.28
N ILE A 135 -24.00 -22.00 42.18
CA ILE A 135 -23.73 -21.21 40.97
C ILE A 135 -24.97 -20.39 40.62
N ALA A 136 -24.72 -19.15 40.18
CA ALA A 136 -25.79 -18.30 39.66
C ALA A 136 -26.43 -18.96 38.42
N PRO A 137 -27.76 -18.88 38.27
CA PRO A 137 -28.43 -19.38 37.07
C PRO A 137 -27.88 -18.73 35.81
N PHE A 138 -27.76 -19.51 34.74
CA PHE A 138 -27.30 -19.02 33.45
C PHE A 138 -27.86 -19.83 32.29
N SER A 139 -27.80 -19.25 31.10
CA SER A 139 -28.26 -19.85 29.85
C SER A 139 -27.13 -19.97 28.82
N PHE A 140 -27.13 -21.08 28.10
CA PHE A 140 -26.17 -21.35 27.03
C PHE A 140 -26.84 -22.08 25.86
N PHE A 141 -26.89 -21.42 24.70
CA PHE A 141 -27.70 -21.86 23.55
C PHE A 141 -29.12 -22.19 23.98
N LYS A 142 -29.57 -23.44 23.85
CA LYS A 142 -30.93 -23.90 24.22
C LYS A 142 -31.04 -24.47 25.63
N THR A 143 -29.98 -24.33 26.44
CA THR A 143 -29.89 -24.93 27.77
C THR A 143 -29.93 -23.86 28.84
N ILE A 144 -30.73 -24.09 29.89
CA ILE A 144 -30.83 -23.25 31.07
C ILE A 144 -30.35 -24.07 32.26
N VAL A 145 -29.34 -23.58 32.98
CA VAL A 145 -28.74 -24.22 34.15
C VAL A 145 -29.12 -23.42 35.39
N TYR A 146 -29.64 -24.07 36.42
CA TYR A 146 -30.03 -23.42 37.66
C TYR A 146 -29.92 -24.35 38.87
N ASN A 147 -29.80 -23.77 40.06
CA ASN A 147 -29.90 -24.48 41.33
C ASN A 147 -31.23 -24.14 42.02
N PRO A 148 -32.18 -25.08 42.10
CA PRO A 148 -33.49 -24.81 42.72
C PRO A 148 -33.41 -24.59 44.23
N ALA A 149 -32.36 -25.06 44.92
CA ALA A 149 -32.24 -24.96 46.37
C ALA A 149 -31.89 -23.54 46.88
N LEU A 150 -31.46 -22.65 45.99
CA LEU A 150 -31.01 -21.29 46.35
C LEU A 150 -32.12 -20.23 46.28
N HIS A 151 -33.31 -20.58 45.79
CA HIS A 151 -34.35 -19.62 45.43
C HIS A 151 -35.74 -20.09 45.88
N SER A 152 -36.60 -19.15 46.27
CA SER A 152 -38.03 -19.48 46.46
C SER A 152 -38.67 -19.87 45.12
N ALA A 153 -39.82 -20.55 45.14
CA ALA A 153 -40.52 -20.94 43.91
C ALA A 153 -40.87 -19.72 43.02
N GLU A 154 -41.25 -18.60 43.63
CA GLU A 154 -41.57 -17.34 42.94
C GLU A 154 -40.33 -16.68 42.36
N GLU A 155 -39.23 -16.64 43.12
CA GLU A 155 -37.94 -16.11 42.64
C GLU A 155 -37.42 -16.94 41.48
N LEU A 156 -37.50 -18.27 41.58
CA LEU A 156 -37.06 -19.18 40.55
C LEU A 156 -37.86 -18.99 39.26
N ASP A 157 -39.19 -18.85 39.33
CA ASP A 157 -40.02 -18.55 38.15
C ASP A 157 -39.58 -17.26 37.44
N MET A 158 -39.32 -16.19 38.20
CA MET A 158 -38.83 -14.92 37.66
C MET A 158 -37.46 -15.05 37.00
N ILE A 159 -36.55 -15.81 37.60
CA ILE A 159 -35.21 -16.06 37.04
C ILE A 159 -35.30 -16.89 35.76
N LEU A 160 -36.10 -17.96 35.77
CA LEU A 160 -36.26 -18.83 34.59
C LEU A 160 -36.89 -18.07 33.42
N LYS A 161 -37.85 -17.17 33.67
CA LYS A 161 -38.41 -16.28 32.64
C LYS A 161 -37.33 -15.37 32.03
N HIS A 162 -36.43 -14.82 32.85
CA HIS A 162 -35.31 -14.01 32.39
C HIS A 162 -34.31 -14.82 31.55
N GLU A 163 -33.85 -15.98 32.04
CA GLU A 163 -32.92 -16.86 31.32
C GLU A 163 -33.51 -17.37 29.99
N LYS A 164 -34.83 -17.58 29.94
CA LYS A 164 -35.52 -17.96 28.71
C LYS A 164 -35.39 -16.88 27.63
N ILE A 165 -35.37 -15.59 27.97
CA ILE A 165 -35.16 -14.51 26.99
C ILE A 165 -33.76 -14.61 26.36
N HIS A 166 -32.72 -14.90 27.15
CA HIS A 166 -31.36 -15.05 26.64
C HIS A 166 -31.25 -16.17 25.61
N VAL A 167 -31.92 -17.29 25.87
CA VAL A 167 -32.01 -18.40 24.91
C VAL A 167 -32.77 -17.97 23.65
N GLN A 168 -33.97 -17.41 23.81
CA GLN A 168 -34.85 -17.04 22.69
C GLN A 168 -34.22 -16.01 21.74
N GLN A 169 -33.43 -15.09 22.28
CA GLN A 169 -32.75 -14.05 21.51
C GLN A 169 -31.31 -14.40 21.11
N PHE A 170 -30.88 -15.65 21.37
CA PHE A 170 -29.55 -16.17 21.03
C PHE A 170 -28.38 -15.34 21.59
N HIS A 171 -28.52 -14.80 22.80
CA HIS A 171 -27.50 -13.95 23.44
C HIS A 171 -26.14 -14.66 23.61
N THR A 172 -26.13 -16.00 23.66
CA THR A 172 -24.89 -16.80 23.65
C THR A 172 -24.02 -16.53 22.41
N LEU A 173 -24.61 -16.28 21.23
CA LEU A 173 -23.84 -15.99 20.02
C LEU A 173 -23.11 -14.65 20.12
N ASP A 174 -23.75 -13.63 20.69
CA ASP A 174 -23.14 -12.32 20.95
C ASP A 174 -21.91 -12.47 21.87
N LEU A 175 -22.03 -13.27 22.92
CA LEU A 175 -20.95 -13.52 23.88
C LEU A 175 -19.80 -14.31 23.24
N ILE A 176 -20.09 -15.33 22.42
CA ILE A 176 -19.05 -16.07 21.68
C ILE A 176 -18.32 -15.13 20.72
N LEU A 177 -19.05 -14.33 19.94
CA LEU A 177 -18.47 -13.37 19.00
C LEU A 177 -17.55 -12.38 19.71
N MET A 178 -17.96 -11.85 20.87
CA MET A 178 -17.11 -10.94 21.65
C MET A 178 -15.85 -11.61 22.19
N ASN A 179 -15.93 -12.85 22.67
CA ASN A 179 -14.74 -13.56 23.14
C ASN A 179 -13.79 -13.87 21.97
N LEU A 180 -14.32 -14.22 20.79
CA LEU A 180 -13.52 -14.38 19.57
C LEU A 180 -12.84 -13.06 19.18
N LEU A 181 -13.57 -11.95 19.19
CA LEU A 181 -13.00 -10.63 18.91
C LEU A 181 -11.85 -10.29 19.88
N LEU A 182 -12.03 -10.55 21.18
CA LEU A 182 -11.00 -10.29 22.19
C LEU A 182 -9.72 -11.10 21.97
N ILE A 183 -9.76 -12.28 21.35
CA ILE A 183 -8.54 -13.02 21.00
C ILE A 183 -7.68 -12.22 20.02
N PHE A 184 -8.32 -11.57 19.04
CA PHE A 184 -7.66 -10.73 18.03
C PHE A 184 -7.54 -9.25 18.43
N GLN A 185 -8.07 -8.85 19.57
CA GLN A 185 -8.08 -7.47 20.06
C GLN A 185 -7.66 -7.40 21.52
N TRP A 186 -6.86 -8.37 21.98
CA TRP A 186 -6.57 -8.55 23.40
C TRP A 186 -5.82 -7.37 24.02
N VAL A 187 -4.98 -6.69 23.22
CA VAL A 187 -4.26 -5.47 23.62
C VAL A 187 -5.18 -4.25 23.68
N ASN A 188 -6.29 -4.26 22.93
CA ASN A 188 -7.15 -3.10 22.76
C ASN A 188 -8.07 -2.91 24.00
N PRO A 189 -7.84 -1.88 24.84
CA PRO A 189 -8.67 -1.66 26.04
C PRO A 189 -10.13 -1.37 25.70
N PHE A 190 -10.40 -0.76 24.54
CA PHE A 190 -11.76 -0.47 24.11
C PHE A 190 -12.52 -1.74 23.74
N ALA A 191 -11.85 -2.80 23.27
CA ALA A 191 -12.50 -4.09 23.02
C ALA A 191 -13.02 -4.72 24.34
N TRP A 192 -12.27 -4.59 25.43
CA TRP A 192 -12.69 -5.04 26.76
C TRP A 192 -13.90 -4.25 27.28
N PHE A 193 -13.87 -2.92 27.11
CA PHE A 193 -15.02 -2.09 27.45
C PHE A 193 -16.23 -2.36 26.55
N TYR A 194 -15.99 -2.73 25.29
CA TYR A 194 -17.00 -3.15 24.33
C TYR A 194 -17.76 -4.36 24.86
N LYS A 195 -17.03 -5.43 25.22
CA LYS A 195 -17.60 -6.66 25.78
C LYS A 195 -18.48 -6.38 26.98
N LYS A 196 -17.95 -5.63 27.95
CA LYS A 196 -18.67 -5.26 29.17
C LYS A 196 -19.98 -4.54 28.87
N ASN A 197 -19.98 -3.62 27.90
CA ASN A 197 -21.17 -2.84 27.57
C ASN A 197 -22.18 -3.60 26.69
N LEU A 198 -21.71 -4.52 25.84
CA LEU A 198 -22.60 -5.43 25.12
C LEU A 198 -23.31 -6.35 26.10
N GLU A 199 -22.57 -7.00 27.01
CA GLU A 199 -23.13 -7.83 28.09
C GLU A 199 -24.19 -7.05 28.88
N GLN A 200 -23.86 -5.84 29.34
CA GLN A 200 -24.80 -4.98 30.06
C GLN A 200 -26.05 -4.65 29.23
N ASN A 201 -25.92 -4.49 27.91
CA ASN A 201 -27.06 -4.23 27.02
C ASN A 201 -27.93 -5.48 26.81
N LEU A 202 -27.35 -6.68 26.77
CA LEU A 202 -28.09 -7.94 26.69
C LEU A 202 -28.92 -8.16 27.97
N GLU A 203 -28.36 -7.86 29.14
CA GLU A 203 -29.09 -7.88 30.41
C GLU A 203 -30.28 -6.91 30.38
N PHE A 204 -30.11 -5.70 29.84
CA PHE A 204 -31.22 -4.73 29.74
C PHE A 204 -32.33 -5.18 28.80
N ILE A 205 -32.00 -5.90 27.73
CA ILE A 205 -33.00 -6.51 26.86
C ILE A 205 -33.75 -7.58 27.65
N ALA A 206 -33.03 -8.50 28.28
CA ALA A 206 -33.63 -9.59 29.05
C ALA A 206 -34.52 -9.08 30.18
N ASP A 207 -34.07 -8.07 30.95
CA ASP A 207 -34.84 -7.44 32.01
C ASP A 207 -36.14 -6.80 31.49
N ARG A 208 -36.07 -6.09 30.35
CA ARG A 208 -37.23 -5.41 29.76
C ARG A 208 -38.27 -6.42 29.26
N GLU A 209 -37.84 -7.45 28.55
CA GLU A 209 -38.75 -8.47 28.03
C GLU A 209 -39.31 -9.36 29.15
N ALA A 210 -38.52 -9.68 30.18
CA ALA A 210 -38.96 -10.47 31.33
C ALA A 210 -40.07 -9.78 32.14
N ILE A 211 -39.99 -8.45 32.31
CA ILE A 211 -41.03 -7.67 33.02
C ILE A 211 -42.42 -7.87 32.41
N HIS A 212 -42.52 -8.04 31.09
CA HIS A 212 -43.81 -8.25 30.43
C HIS A 212 -44.48 -9.59 30.80
N GLN A 213 -43.71 -10.53 31.38
CA GLN A 213 -44.17 -11.86 31.77
C GLN A 213 -44.24 -12.05 33.30
N ILE A 214 -43.99 -10.99 34.07
CA ILE A 214 -43.92 -11.02 35.54
C ILE A 214 -44.97 -10.07 36.13
N THR A 215 -45.67 -10.54 37.16
CA THR A 215 -46.79 -9.82 37.80
C THR A 215 -46.33 -8.56 38.52
N SER A 216 -45.21 -8.62 39.25
CA SER A 216 -44.74 -7.56 40.14
C SER A 216 -43.32 -7.12 39.79
N LYS A 217 -43.21 -5.90 39.26
CA LYS A 217 -41.92 -5.26 38.95
C LYS A 217 -41.02 -5.12 40.20
N LYS A 218 -41.62 -4.87 41.35
CA LYS A 218 -40.90 -4.66 42.62
C LYS A 218 -40.28 -5.96 43.11
N GLU A 219 -41.04 -7.06 43.09
CA GLU A 219 -40.52 -8.38 43.45
C GLU A 219 -39.40 -8.79 42.51
N TYR A 220 -39.55 -8.57 41.21
CA TYR A 220 -38.49 -8.85 40.24
C TYR A 220 -37.18 -8.11 40.57
N GLN A 221 -37.26 -6.82 40.90
CA GLN A 221 -36.08 -6.03 41.30
C GLN A 221 -35.42 -6.58 42.58
N LEU A 222 -36.21 -7.06 43.55
CA LEU A 222 -35.69 -7.68 44.77
C LEU A 222 -35.04 -9.03 44.47
N THR A 223 -35.63 -9.85 43.59
CA THR A 223 -35.04 -11.10 43.11
C THR A 223 -33.69 -10.85 42.44
N LEU A 224 -33.61 -9.88 41.51
CA LEU A 224 -32.36 -9.50 40.86
C LEU A 224 -31.27 -9.09 41.87
N LEU A 225 -31.64 -8.33 42.90
CA LEU A 225 -30.71 -7.91 43.95
C LEU A 225 -30.23 -9.10 44.80
N ARG A 226 -31.14 -10.01 45.20
CA ARG A 226 -30.82 -11.19 46.01
C ARG A 226 -29.91 -12.19 45.28
N VAL A 227 -30.28 -12.56 44.05
CA VAL A 227 -29.49 -13.47 43.19
C VAL A 227 -28.07 -12.95 42.99
N SER A 228 -27.94 -11.62 42.85
CA SER A 228 -26.63 -11.00 42.64
C SER A 228 -25.83 -10.79 43.94
N SER A 229 -26.45 -10.90 45.11
CA SER A 229 -25.80 -10.67 46.41
C SER A 229 -25.10 -11.92 46.96
N ASN A 230 -25.48 -13.14 46.56
CA ASN A 230 -24.89 -14.37 47.10
C ASN A 230 -23.42 -14.65 46.68
N ASN A 231 -22.85 -13.88 45.75
CA ASN A 231 -21.46 -14.07 45.30
C ASN A 231 -20.46 -13.27 46.15
N TYR A 232 -20.13 -13.74 47.36
CA TYR A 232 -19.12 -13.10 48.21
C TYR A 232 -17.72 -13.74 48.07
N SER A 233 -16.80 -12.99 47.46
CA SER A 233 -15.37 -13.06 47.79
C SER A 233 -14.68 -11.70 47.59
N THR A 234 -13.73 -11.47 48.49
CA THR A 234 -13.31 -10.20 49.09
C THR A 234 -12.11 -9.54 48.38
N ILE A 235 -12.26 -8.26 47.99
CA ILE A 235 -11.28 -7.19 47.68
C ILE A 235 -11.77 -6.26 46.52
N THR A 236 -12.69 -6.70 45.64
CA THR A 236 -12.99 -6.02 44.34
C THR A 236 -14.46 -5.59 44.11
N ASN A 237 -15.29 -5.55 45.16
CA ASN A 237 -16.76 -5.59 45.07
C ASN A 237 -17.49 -4.30 44.57
N ASN A 238 -16.79 -3.32 44.01
CA ASN A 238 -17.44 -2.09 43.50
C ASN A 238 -18.06 -2.27 42.09
N PHE A 239 -17.64 -3.31 41.36
CA PHE A 239 -18.04 -3.54 39.97
C PHE A 239 -19.42 -4.21 39.83
N TYR A 240 -19.71 -5.24 40.62
CA TYR A 240 -21.00 -5.95 40.59
C TYR A 240 -22.15 -5.06 41.07
N GLN A 241 -21.93 -4.28 42.13
CA GLN A 241 -22.88 -3.26 42.59
C GLN A 241 -23.21 -2.23 41.49
N SER A 242 -22.20 -1.84 40.68
CA SER A 242 -22.40 -0.91 39.56
C SER A 242 -23.23 -1.48 38.41
N LEU A 243 -23.26 -2.81 38.20
CA LEU A 243 -24.05 -3.45 37.15
C LEU A 243 -25.51 -3.60 37.56
N ILE A 244 -25.77 -4.15 38.76
CA ILE A 244 -27.12 -4.34 39.30
C ILE A 244 -27.84 -2.99 39.42
N LYS A 245 -27.14 -1.97 39.96
CA LYS A 245 -27.67 -0.61 40.04
C LYS A 245 -28.11 -0.08 38.67
N LYS A 246 -27.32 -0.33 37.62
CA LYS A 246 -27.67 0.12 36.25
C LYS A 246 -28.86 -0.64 35.67
N ARG A 247 -28.96 -1.95 35.91
CA ARG A 247 -30.14 -2.76 35.54
C ARG A 247 -31.40 -2.18 36.15
N ILE A 248 -31.41 -1.98 37.47
CA ILE A 248 -32.56 -1.40 38.19
C ILE A 248 -32.88 0.03 37.69
N ILE A 249 -31.88 0.89 37.48
CA ILE A 249 -32.11 2.25 36.96
C ILE A 249 -32.72 2.20 35.56
N MET A 250 -32.19 1.38 34.66
CA MET A 250 -32.69 1.27 33.28
C MET A 250 -34.08 0.65 33.21
N LEU A 251 -34.38 -0.28 34.10
CA LEU A 251 -35.70 -0.90 34.23
C LEU A 251 -36.79 0.09 34.65
N ASN A 252 -36.43 1.12 35.41
CA ASN A 252 -37.34 2.20 35.84
C ASN A 252 -37.35 3.42 34.91
N LYS A 253 -36.52 3.41 33.87
CA LYS A 253 -36.41 4.53 32.96
C LYS A 253 -37.54 4.53 31.94
N GLN A 254 -38.14 5.69 31.70
CA GLN A 254 -39.11 5.87 30.62
C GLN A 254 -38.46 5.60 29.25
N SER A 255 -39.24 5.09 28.30
CA SER A 255 -38.77 4.84 26.93
C SER A 255 -38.20 6.12 26.29
N SER A 256 -37.07 5.98 25.59
CA SER A 256 -36.45 7.07 24.85
C SER A 256 -37.32 7.42 23.65
N GLN A 257 -37.42 8.72 23.35
CA GLN A 257 -38.16 9.20 22.18
C GLN A 257 -37.45 8.82 20.88
N SER A 258 -38.19 8.30 19.89
CA SER A 258 -37.64 7.83 18.60
C SER A 258 -36.83 8.88 17.85
N LYS A 259 -37.10 10.18 18.08
CA LYS A 259 -36.30 11.28 17.51
C LYS A 259 -34.82 11.16 17.87
N LYS A 260 -34.45 10.59 19.02
CA LYS A 260 -33.04 10.42 19.44
C LYS A 260 -32.25 9.41 18.60
N LEU A 261 -32.89 8.66 17.70
CA LEU A 261 -32.23 7.70 16.82
C LEU A 261 -31.26 8.36 15.82
N TRP A 262 -31.39 9.67 15.55
CA TRP A 262 -30.43 10.42 14.73
C TRP A 262 -28.98 10.28 15.23
N LYS A 263 -28.77 10.07 16.54
CA LYS A 263 -27.43 9.90 17.13
C LYS A 263 -26.61 8.79 16.48
N ILE A 264 -27.26 7.77 15.91
CA ILE A 264 -26.59 6.65 15.24
C ILE A 264 -25.91 7.14 13.96
N THR A 265 -26.47 8.14 13.26
CA THR A 265 -25.92 8.63 12.00
C THR A 265 -24.57 9.33 12.16
N VAL A 266 -24.20 9.69 13.40
CA VAL A 266 -22.87 10.25 13.75
C VAL A 266 -21.74 9.28 13.40
N ILE A 267 -22.00 7.98 13.32
CA ILE A 267 -20.97 7.01 12.90
C ILE A 267 -20.54 7.21 11.45
N LEU A 268 -21.44 7.63 10.55
CA LEU A 268 -21.17 7.75 9.12
C LEU A 268 -20.03 8.74 8.80
N PRO A 269 -20.05 10.01 9.26
CA PRO A 269 -18.95 10.92 9.00
C PRO A 269 -17.63 10.45 9.62
N LEU A 270 -17.65 9.76 10.76
CA LEU A 270 -16.45 9.22 11.39
C LEU A 270 -15.84 8.08 10.56
N LEU A 271 -16.67 7.21 9.98
CA LEU A 271 -16.21 6.17 9.07
C LEU A 271 -15.66 6.75 7.77
N SER A 272 -16.31 7.75 7.19
CA SER A 272 -15.81 8.44 6.00
C SER A 272 -14.45 9.10 6.25
N LEU A 273 -14.27 9.75 7.41
CA LEU A 273 -12.99 10.33 7.81
C LEU A 273 -11.91 9.26 7.99
N PHE A 274 -12.25 8.12 8.60
CA PHE A 274 -11.32 7.00 8.74
C PHE A 274 -10.87 6.46 7.37
N LEU A 275 -11.80 6.23 6.45
CA LEU A 275 -11.51 5.72 5.11
C LEU A 275 -10.58 6.66 4.34
N TRP A 276 -10.85 7.97 4.40
CA TRP A 276 -10.02 8.98 3.76
C TRP A 276 -8.61 9.08 4.36
N SER A 277 -8.45 8.79 5.66
CA SER A 277 -7.18 8.92 6.37
C SER A 277 -6.30 7.67 6.34
N PHE A 278 -6.87 6.47 6.46
CA PHE A 278 -6.11 5.24 6.72
C PHE A 278 -6.19 4.20 5.60
N ASN A 279 -7.13 4.33 4.67
CA ASN A 279 -7.39 3.35 3.60
C ASN A 279 -7.17 3.94 2.22
N THR A 280 -6.20 4.84 2.07
CA THR A 280 -5.78 5.36 0.77
C THR A 280 -4.45 4.76 0.36
N GLU A 281 -4.42 4.03 -0.75
CA GLU A 281 -3.19 3.63 -1.42
C GLU A 281 -2.71 4.76 -2.33
N GLU A 282 -1.46 5.21 -2.16
CA GLU A 282 -0.88 6.23 -3.01
C GLU A 282 -0.28 5.58 -4.25
N VAL A 283 -0.92 5.77 -5.41
CA VAL A 283 -0.33 5.39 -6.69
C VAL A 283 0.35 6.62 -7.26
N VAL A 284 1.68 6.59 -7.32
CA VAL A 284 2.46 7.63 -7.99
C VAL A 284 2.29 7.47 -9.49
N ARG A 285 1.73 8.49 -10.16
CA ARG A 285 1.74 8.57 -11.62
C ARG A 285 2.60 9.76 -12.04
N ILE A 286 3.54 9.52 -12.95
CA ILE A 286 4.33 10.59 -13.55
C ILE A 286 3.36 11.47 -14.34
N LYS A 287 3.38 12.78 -14.08
CA LYS A 287 2.64 13.73 -14.90
C LYS A 287 3.33 13.77 -16.27
N GLN A 288 2.85 13.00 -17.23
CA GLN A 288 3.09 13.33 -18.63
C GLN A 288 2.40 14.66 -18.86
N ASP A 289 3.16 15.70 -19.18
CA ASP A 289 2.58 16.95 -19.64
C ASP A 289 1.77 16.66 -20.90
N THR A 290 0.46 16.48 -20.72
CA THR A 290 -0.48 16.33 -21.82
C THR A 290 -0.74 17.73 -22.37
N LYS A 291 0.22 18.25 -23.13
CA LYS A 291 -0.11 18.98 -24.35
C LYS A 291 0.06 18.01 -25.50
N THR A 292 -1.03 17.33 -25.83
CA THR A 292 -1.16 16.60 -27.08
C THR A 292 -1.06 17.62 -28.22
N ASN A 293 0.11 17.68 -28.84
CA ASN A 293 0.21 17.70 -30.29
C ASN A 293 1.20 16.58 -30.62
N GLN A 294 0.69 15.52 -31.23
CA GLN A 294 1.52 14.51 -31.86
C GLN A 294 2.29 15.18 -33.01
N ASN A 295 3.49 15.65 -32.70
CA ASN A 295 4.56 15.89 -33.66
C ASN A 295 5.77 15.11 -33.15
N PRO A 296 6.26 14.09 -33.86
CA PRO A 296 7.56 13.50 -33.59
C PRO A 296 8.62 14.49 -34.10
N SER A 297 8.79 15.58 -33.36
CA SER A 297 9.79 16.62 -33.65
C SER A 297 10.23 17.24 -32.33
N GLU A 298 10.65 16.41 -31.37
CA GLU A 298 11.67 16.87 -30.45
C GLU A 298 12.97 17.01 -31.26
N ASN A 299 13.18 18.19 -31.84
CA ASN A 299 14.54 18.65 -32.04
C ASN A 299 15.18 18.66 -30.65
N ILE A 300 15.96 17.61 -30.36
CA ILE A 300 16.67 17.47 -29.10
C ILE A 300 17.70 18.59 -29.04
N ILE A 301 17.38 19.66 -28.32
CA ILE A 301 18.36 20.69 -27.98
C ILE A 301 19.15 20.16 -26.78
N PHE A 302 20.31 19.55 -27.05
CA PHE A 302 21.27 19.21 -26.01
C PHE A 302 21.95 20.50 -25.52
N GLN A 303 21.38 21.17 -24.51
CA GLN A 303 22.17 22.12 -23.71
C GLN A 303 22.92 21.35 -22.61
N LYS A 304 24.11 20.87 -22.96
CA LYS A 304 25.12 20.49 -21.97
C LYS A 304 25.84 21.75 -21.52
N LYS A 305 25.86 22.02 -20.22
CA LYS A 305 26.63 23.10 -19.62
C LYS A 305 28.12 22.84 -19.87
N GLY A 306 28.68 23.48 -20.90
CA GLY A 306 30.14 23.57 -21.06
C GLY A 306 30.77 23.40 -22.44
N GLU A 307 30.08 23.09 -23.55
CA GLU A 307 30.76 22.99 -24.86
C GLU A 307 29.94 23.52 -26.06
N LYS A 308 30.68 23.90 -27.11
CA LYS A 308 30.44 25.03 -28.04
C LYS A 308 29.95 24.61 -29.44
N ILE A 309 29.34 23.44 -29.58
CA ILE A 309 28.83 22.90 -30.86
C ILE A 309 27.31 22.86 -30.82
N ILE A 310 26.67 23.35 -31.87
CA ILE A 310 25.21 23.38 -32.04
C ILE A 310 24.84 22.58 -33.28
N GLU A 311 23.82 21.74 -33.16
CA GLU A 311 23.28 20.91 -34.25
C GLU A 311 21.78 21.17 -34.42
N PHE A 312 21.35 21.43 -35.64
CA PHE A 312 19.95 21.57 -36.02
C PHE A 312 19.59 20.54 -37.09
N ILE A 313 18.54 19.76 -36.84
CA ILE A 313 18.05 18.76 -37.79
C ILE A 313 16.85 19.34 -38.53
N VAL A 314 16.88 19.22 -39.86
CA VAL A 314 15.73 19.50 -40.72
C VAL A 314 15.28 18.19 -41.33
N ASP A 315 14.01 17.84 -41.11
CA ASP A 315 13.37 16.63 -41.61
C ASP A 315 12.31 16.95 -42.67
N LYS A 316 11.74 15.90 -43.27
CA LYS A 316 10.65 16.04 -44.24
C LYS A 316 9.38 16.66 -43.65
N SER A 317 9.14 16.56 -42.35
CA SER A 317 7.96 17.11 -41.66
C SER A 317 8.12 18.57 -41.22
N SER A 318 9.33 19.12 -41.28
CA SER A 318 9.68 20.43 -40.70
C SER A 318 8.80 21.52 -41.27
N SER A 319 8.12 22.30 -40.43
CA SER A 319 7.17 23.33 -40.88
C SER A 319 7.89 24.62 -41.32
N LYS A 320 7.15 25.57 -41.91
CA LYS A 320 7.71 26.89 -42.24
C LYS A 320 8.10 27.66 -40.97
N GLU A 321 7.34 27.49 -39.91
CA GLU A 321 7.58 28.04 -38.58
C GLU A 321 8.87 27.47 -37.96
N ASP A 322 9.12 26.18 -38.11
CA ASP A 322 10.33 25.52 -37.59
C ASP A 322 11.59 26.02 -38.29
N LEU A 323 11.55 26.15 -39.63
CA LEU A 323 12.64 26.71 -40.42
C LEU A 323 12.90 28.19 -40.06
N ASN A 324 11.85 28.95 -39.77
CA ASN A 324 11.99 30.33 -39.29
C ASN A 324 12.60 30.40 -37.89
N LYS A 325 12.26 29.48 -36.98
CA LYS A 325 12.89 29.40 -35.65
C LYS A 325 14.38 29.10 -35.78
N VAL A 326 14.76 28.08 -36.57
CA VAL A 326 16.16 27.74 -36.82
C VAL A 326 16.92 28.93 -37.40
N LYS A 327 16.34 29.61 -38.38
CA LYS A 327 16.91 30.85 -38.96
C LYS A 327 17.11 31.94 -37.91
N ASN A 328 16.12 32.19 -37.07
CA ASN A 328 16.18 33.24 -36.06
C ASN A 328 17.17 32.93 -34.95
N THR A 329 17.24 31.69 -34.47
CA THR A 329 18.21 31.24 -33.46
C THR A 329 19.64 31.36 -33.99
N LEU A 330 19.91 30.86 -35.19
CA LEU A 330 21.24 30.97 -35.81
C LEU A 330 21.64 32.43 -36.06
N LYS A 331 20.70 33.30 -36.42
CA LYS A 331 20.95 34.73 -36.62
C LYS A 331 21.18 35.49 -35.31
N ASN A 332 20.27 35.37 -34.35
CA ASN A 332 20.26 36.20 -33.14
C ASN A 332 21.34 35.76 -32.16
N ASP A 333 21.51 34.44 -31.97
CA ASP A 333 22.34 33.91 -30.89
C ASP A 333 23.77 33.66 -31.38
N TYR A 334 23.96 33.43 -32.69
CA TYR A 334 25.24 33.03 -33.27
C TYR A 334 25.73 33.91 -34.44
N SER A 335 24.99 34.98 -34.79
CA SER A 335 25.35 35.91 -35.88
C SER A 335 25.55 35.23 -37.24
N LEU A 336 24.80 34.17 -37.53
CA LEU A 336 24.83 33.44 -38.80
C LEU A 336 23.65 33.84 -39.68
N GLU A 337 23.91 34.22 -40.93
CA GLU A 337 22.83 34.51 -41.89
C GLU A 337 22.38 33.23 -42.58
N VAL A 338 21.16 32.79 -42.28
CA VAL A 338 20.57 31.56 -42.85
C VAL A 338 19.41 31.90 -43.77
N LYS A 339 19.41 31.31 -44.97
CA LYS A 339 18.34 31.44 -45.95
C LYS A 339 17.85 30.06 -46.40
N PHE A 340 16.62 29.74 -46.02
CA PHE A 340 15.88 28.62 -46.58
C PHE A 340 15.14 29.07 -47.85
N SER A 341 15.35 28.38 -48.97
CA SER A 341 14.75 28.69 -50.27
C SER A 341 14.43 27.42 -51.06
N GLY A 342 13.67 27.53 -52.16
CA GLY A 342 13.35 26.37 -53.02
C GLY A 342 12.52 25.27 -52.33
N ILE A 343 11.73 25.63 -51.30
CA ILE A 343 10.94 24.66 -50.53
C ILE A 343 9.73 24.19 -51.36
N LYS A 344 9.70 22.91 -51.72
CA LYS A 344 8.54 22.23 -52.32
C LYS A 344 8.01 21.15 -51.38
N ARG A 345 6.68 20.94 -51.37
CA ARG A 345 6.01 19.92 -50.56
C ARG A 345 5.11 19.04 -51.40
N ASN A 346 4.90 17.79 -50.97
CA ASN A 346 3.91 16.89 -51.53
C ASN A 346 2.51 17.13 -50.93
N GLU A 347 1.51 16.36 -51.37
CA GLU A 347 0.12 16.45 -50.86
C GLU A 347 -0.02 16.12 -49.37
N ALA A 348 0.89 15.33 -48.80
CA ALA A 348 0.98 15.03 -47.38
C ALA A 348 1.70 16.12 -46.56
N ASN A 349 2.00 17.27 -47.19
CA ASN A 349 2.71 18.41 -46.61
C ASN A 349 4.17 18.10 -46.18
N GLU A 350 4.78 17.06 -46.73
CA GLU A 350 6.19 16.71 -46.50
C GLU A 350 7.10 17.43 -47.51
N ILE A 351 8.27 17.89 -47.07
CA ILE A 351 9.27 18.55 -47.91
C ILE A 351 9.88 17.55 -48.89
N THR A 352 9.82 17.87 -50.19
CA THR A 352 10.45 17.10 -51.28
C THR A 352 11.65 17.83 -51.88
N SER A 353 11.73 19.16 -51.72
CA SER A 353 12.89 19.95 -52.12
C SER A 353 13.12 21.09 -51.14
N ILE A 354 14.39 21.38 -50.83
CA ILE A 354 14.79 22.51 -50.01
C ILE A 354 16.26 22.88 -50.27
N LYS A 355 16.56 24.17 -50.27
CA LYS A 355 17.90 24.73 -50.31
C LYS A 355 18.16 25.59 -49.07
N VAL A 356 19.33 25.43 -48.48
CA VAL A 356 19.81 26.17 -47.32
C VAL A 356 21.13 26.84 -47.68
N ASP A 357 21.19 28.15 -47.55
CA ASP A 357 22.42 28.93 -47.66
C ASP A 357 22.75 29.49 -46.26
N ILE A 358 23.96 29.28 -45.77
CA ILE A 358 24.43 29.76 -44.46
C ILE A 358 25.72 30.56 -44.65
N SER A 359 25.70 31.83 -44.22
CA SER A 359 26.85 32.72 -44.25
C SER A 359 27.31 33.07 -42.84
N SER A 360 28.61 32.99 -42.61
CA SER A 360 29.28 33.44 -41.38
C SER A 360 30.41 34.40 -41.71
N LYS A 361 30.94 35.10 -40.70
CA LYS A 361 32.14 35.94 -40.84
C LYS A 361 33.39 35.18 -41.33
N LYS A 362 33.41 33.84 -41.22
CA LYS A 362 34.56 32.98 -41.56
C LYS A 362 34.35 32.12 -42.82
N GLY A 363 33.18 32.19 -43.46
CA GLY A 363 32.88 31.42 -44.67
C GLY A 363 31.39 31.22 -44.92
N THR A 364 31.06 30.83 -46.16
CA THR A 364 29.70 30.51 -46.61
C THR A 364 29.61 29.04 -46.98
N THR A 365 28.52 28.37 -46.61
CA THR A 365 28.22 27.01 -47.03
C THR A 365 26.78 26.92 -47.53
N ASN A 366 26.52 26.00 -48.45
CA ASN A 366 25.18 25.76 -48.96
C ASN A 366 24.89 24.26 -49.05
N TYR A 367 23.61 23.95 -49.02
CA TYR A 367 23.11 22.59 -49.15
C TYR A 367 21.78 22.63 -49.89
N ALA A 368 21.62 21.80 -50.92
CA ALA A 368 20.39 21.72 -51.68
C ALA A 368 20.04 20.26 -51.92
N ILE A 369 18.76 19.93 -51.72
CA ILE A 369 18.18 18.63 -52.05
C ILE A 369 16.88 18.84 -52.81
N SER A 370 16.67 18.09 -53.89
CA SER A 370 15.46 18.15 -54.70
C SER A 370 15.18 16.77 -55.26
N ASN A 371 14.13 16.11 -54.73
CA ASN A 371 13.73 14.76 -55.09
C ASN A 371 12.22 14.73 -55.40
N ASP A 372 11.75 13.69 -56.09
CA ASP A 372 10.32 13.41 -56.30
C ASP A 372 9.67 12.75 -55.07
N THR A 373 10.49 12.18 -54.17
CA THR A 373 10.08 11.62 -52.88
C THR A 373 10.44 12.55 -51.72
N PRO A 374 9.84 12.40 -50.52
CA PRO A 374 10.21 13.19 -49.35
C PRO A 374 11.72 13.15 -49.06
N ILE A 375 12.27 14.28 -48.61
CA ILE A 375 13.70 14.38 -48.32
C ILE A 375 14.11 13.47 -47.16
N ASN A 376 15.33 12.95 -47.21
CA ASN A 376 15.97 12.44 -46.00
C ASN A 376 16.40 13.63 -45.14
N SER A 377 16.35 13.46 -43.81
CA SER A 377 16.75 14.51 -42.88
C SER A 377 18.21 14.91 -43.11
N PHE A 378 18.53 16.16 -42.86
CA PHE A 378 19.89 16.67 -42.92
C PHE A 378 20.18 17.53 -41.69
N ALA A 379 21.45 17.56 -41.29
CA ALA A 379 21.88 18.29 -40.10
C ALA A 379 22.71 19.51 -40.50
N ILE A 380 22.50 20.62 -39.79
CA ILE A 380 23.32 21.83 -39.82
C ILE A 380 24.10 21.84 -38.51
N ILE A 381 25.42 21.70 -38.60
CA ILE A 381 26.33 21.65 -37.44
C ILE A 381 27.19 22.91 -37.45
N TYR A 382 27.19 23.65 -36.35
CA TYR A 382 28.00 24.84 -36.14
C TYR A 382 28.87 24.71 -34.90
N ASN A 383 30.18 24.91 -35.06
CA ASN A 383 31.12 24.99 -33.95
C ASN A 383 31.46 26.46 -33.68
N SER A 384 31.06 26.98 -32.51
CA SER A 384 31.23 28.39 -32.15
C SER A 384 32.66 28.81 -31.78
N GLU A 385 33.60 27.87 -31.54
CA GLU A 385 35.03 28.19 -31.37
C GLU A 385 35.74 28.36 -32.70
N THR A 386 35.63 27.33 -33.54
CA THR A 386 36.34 27.29 -34.83
C THR A 386 35.63 28.17 -35.87
N GLY A 387 34.31 28.35 -35.72
CA GLY A 387 33.43 29.00 -36.69
C GLY A 387 33.12 28.12 -37.91
N LYS A 388 33.42 26.82 -37.84
CA LYS A 388 33.16 25.87 -38.93
C LYS A 388 31.67 25.53 -38.98
N ILE A 389 31.12 25.50 -40.20
CA ILE A 389 29.74 25.07 -40.48
C ILE A 389 29.81 23.84 -41.38
N GLU A 390 29.09 22.79 -41.02
CA GLU A 390 28.93 21.59 -41.81
C GLU A 390 27.44 21.35 -42.07
N ILE A 391 27.10 20.99 -43.31
CA ILE A 391 25.74 20.58 -43.68
C ILE A 391 25.85 19.28 -44.47
N GLY A 392 25.13 18.25 -44.05
CA GLY A 392 25.17 16.95 -44.71
C GLY A 392 23.86 16.18 -44.54
N GLN A 393 23.58 15.30 -45.51
CA GLN A 393 22.50 14.32 -45.36
C GLN A 393 22.78 13.49 -44.12
N SER A 394 21.79 13.42 -43.23
CA SER A 394 21.74 12.36 -42.24
C SER A 394 21.42 11.09 -43.03
N GLY A 395 22.47 10.49 -43.61
CA GLY A 395 22.35 9.18 -44.24
C GLY A 395 21.74 8.21 -43.26
N ASN A 396 21.14 7.13 -43.75
CA ASN A 396 20.56 6.03 -42.97
C ASN A 396 21.65 5.29 -42.14
N SER A 397 22.30 6.02 -41.25
CA SER A 397 23.51 5.67 -40.53
C SER A 397 23.33 6.13 -39.09
N PRO A 398 23.56 5.22 -38.15
CA PRO A 398 23.14 5.34 -36.77
C PRO A 398 23.85 6.55 -36.13
N ASN A 399 23.10 7.31 -35.34
CA ASN A 399 23.59 8.39 -34.48
C ASN A 399 25.00 8.08 -33.96
N TYR A 400 26.03 8.74 -34.50
CA TYR A 400 27.39 8.60 -33.98
C TYR A 400 27.55 9.51 -32.77
N VAL A 401 27.74 8.93 -31.59
CA VAL A 401 28.11 9.68 -30.38
C VAL A 401 29.65 9.66 -30.29
N TRP A 402 30.27 10.83 -30.27
CA TRP A 402 31.70 10.96 -29.96
C TRP A 402 31.89 10.91 -28.45
N VAL A 403 32.63 9.92 -27.95
CA VAL A 403 33.07 9.88 -26.56
C VAL A 403 34.47 10.49 -26.49
N VAL A 404 34.60 11.62 -25.81
CA VAL A 404 35.87 12.29 -25.54
C VAL A 404 36.32 11.91 -24.13
N ASP A 405 37.54 11.38 -24.00
CA ASP A 405 38.15 11.08 -22.69
C ASP A 405 38.49 12.38 -21.94
N LYS A 406 38.70 12.31 -20.61
CA LYS A 406 39.04 13.44 -19.72
C LYS A 406 40.26 14.25 -20.21
N ASP A 407 41.09 13.66 -21.09
CA ASP A 407 42.30 14.27 -21.64
C ASP A 407 42.12 14.93 -23.03
N GLY A 408 40.88 15.04 -23.54
CA GLY A 408 40.59 15.77 -24.78
C GLY A 408 41.05 15.10 -26.08
N LYS A 409 41.50 13.84 -26.04
CA LYS A 409 41.84 13.07 -27.23
C LYS A 409 40.62 12.29 -27.73
N THR A 410 40.20 12.56 -28.96
CA THR A 410 39.16 11.81 -29.68
C THR A 410 39.68 10.42 -30.05
N LYS A 411 39.19 9.38 -29.37
CA LYS A 411 39.35 8.00 -29.87
C LYS A 411 38.17 7.66 -30.78
N LYS A 412 38.48 7.20 -31.98
CA LYS A 412 37.50 6.74 -32.97
C LYS A 412 36.98 5.37 -32.51
N GLY A 413 35.79 5.29 -31.95
CA GLY A 413 35.25 4.00 -31.53
C GLY A 413 33.82 4.09 -31.01
N SER A 414 32.85 3.68 -31.82
CA SER A 414 31.71 2.82 -31.45
C SER A 414 30.64 2.82 -32.55
N THR A 415 29.95 1.68 -32.71
CA THR A 415 28.89 1.48 -33.69
C THR A 415 27.62 1.11 -32.93
N ILE A 416 26.57 1.90 -33.05
CA ILE A 416 25.27 1.61 -32.42
C ILE A 416 24.44 0.76 -33.40
N LYS A 417 23.97 -0.41 -32.99
CA LYS A 417 23.04 -1.24 -33.77
C LYS A 417 21.68 -1.29 -33.07
N ILE A 418 20.69 -0.60 -33.62
CA ILE A 418 19.32 -0.62 -33.12
C ILE A 418 18.52 -1.65 -33.94
N HIS A 419 18.05 -2.73 -33.32
CA HIS A 419 17.11 -3.67 -33.96
C HIS A 419 15.68 -3.19 -33.71
N SER A 420 15.06 -2.61 -34.73
CA SER A 420 13.72 -1.99 -34.62
C SER A 420 12.55 -3.00 -34.54
N GLY A 421 12.81 -4.31 -34.52
CA GLY A 421 11.76 -5.34 -34.49
C GLY A 421 11.36 -5.84 -33.09
N ASP A 422 12.29 -5.88 -32.13
CA ASP A 422 12.15 -6.72 -30.93
C ASP A 422 12.33 -5.96 -29.60
N LYS A 423 11.79 -4.75 -29.42
CA LYS A 423 11.81 -3.99 -28.13
C LYS A 423 13.12 -4.07 -27.30
N LYS A 424 14.28 -4.18 -27.96
CA LYS A 424 15.60 -4.41 -27.35
C LYS A 424 16.58 -3.44 -27.96
N ASN A 425 17.18 -2.59 -27.12
CA ASN A 425 18.20 -1.65 -27.54
C ASN A 425 19.57 -2.18 -27.10
N GLU A 426 20.43 -2.55 -28.05
CA GLU A 426 21.81 -2.95 -27.77
C GLU A 426 22.78 -1.83 -28.17
N PHE A 427 23.62 -1.39 -27.23
CA PHE A 427 24.68 -0.41 -27.44
C PHE A 427 26.03 -1.13 -27.35
N ILE A 428 26.89 -0.96 -28.35
CA ILE A 428 28.18 -1.64 -28.40
C ILE A 428 29.28 -0.58 -28.43
N PHE A 429 30.11 -0.56 -27.40
CA PHE A 429 31.27 0.32 -27.32
C PHE A 429 32.52 -0.51 -27.53
N ASN A 430 33.34 -0.10 -28.49
CA ASN A 430 34.57 -0.80 -28.82
C ASN A 430 35.74 0.10 -28.42
N ASN A 431 36.49 -0.30 -27.39
CA ASN A 431 37.58 0.51 -26.87
C ASN A 431 38.91 -0.22 -27.05
N GLY A 432 39.38 -0.26 -28.30
CA GLY A 432 40.72 -0.73 -28.70
C GLY A 432 40.97 -2.22 -28.52
N ASP A 433 40.96 -2.69 -27.27
CA ASP A 433 41.35 -4.06 -26.87
C ASP A 433 40.20 -4.85 -26.24
N HIS A 434 39.06 -4.21 -25.93
CA HIS A 434 37.89 -4.86 -25.35
C HIS A 434 36.58 -4.31 -25.93
N LYS A 435 35.63 -5.21 -26.18
CA LYS A 435 34.27 -4.92 -26.62
C LYS A 435 33.34 -4.90 -25.41
N ASP A 436 32.95 -3.71 -24.97
CA ASP A 436 31.90 -3.58 -23.94
C ASP A 436 30.53 -3.58 -24.64
N ILE A 437 29.72 -4.60 -24.36
CA ILE A 437 28.35 -4.70 -24.86
C ILE A 437 27.39 -4.26 -23.75
N TYR A 438 26.60 -3.24 -24.03
CA TYR A 438 25.59 -2.70 -23.15
C TYR A 438 24.23 -3.11 -23.70
N LYS A 439 23.55 -4.03 -23.02
CA LYS A 439 22.20 -4.45 -23.41
C LYS A 439 21.19 -3.72 -22.54
N ILE A 440 20.37 -2.87 -23.16
CA ILE A 440 19.28 -2.18 -22.48
C ILE A 440 17.99 -2.88 -22.89
N HIS A 441 17.37 -3.57 -21.92
CA HIS A 441 16.05 -4.15 -22.10
C HIS A 441 15.02 -3.12 -21.65
N THR A 442 14.24 -2.63 -22.61
CA THR A 442 13.08 -1.78 -22.37
C THR A 442 11.84 -2.61 -22.65
N ASN A 443 11.20 -3.14 -21.60
CA ASN A 443 9.82 -3.62 -21.74
C ASN A 443 8.88 -2.57 -21.15
N ASP A 444 7.61 -2.53 -21.57
CA ASP A 444 6.67 -1.39 -21.51
C ASP A 444 6.44 -0.69 -20.14
N ASN A 445 7.17 -1.03 -19.07
CA ASN A 445 7.30 -0.22 -17.85
C ASN A 445 8.57 -0.52 -17.01
N LYS A 446 9.57 -1.23 -17.55
CA LYS A 446 10.81 -1.59 -16.84
C LYS A 446 12.02 -1.41 -17.76
N THR A 447 12.95 -0.53 -17.38
CA THR A 447 14.24 -0.37 -18.06
C THR A 447 15.33 -1.00 -17.19
N PHE A 448 15.86 -2.14 -17.62
CA PHE A 448 17.05 -2.72 -17.00
C PHE A 448 18.23 -2.51 -17.94
N ALA A 449 19.22 -1.75 -17.49
CA ALA A 449 20.51 -1.60 -18.17
C ALA A 449 21.56 -2.39 -17.39
N TYR A 450 22.15 -3.40 -18.02
CA TYR A 450 23.31 -4.09 -17.44
C TYR A 450 24.42 -4.24 -18.48
N ILE A 451 25.66 -4.20 -17.99
CA ILE A 451 26.86 -4.18 -18.82
C ILE A 451 27.40 -5.61 -18.91
N THR A 452 27.41 -6.19 -20.11
CA THR A 452 28.05 -7.48 -20.36
C THR A 452 29.43 -7.22 -20.94
N GLY A 453 30.46 -7.42 -20.12
CA GLY A 453 31.85 -7.37 -20.57
C GLY A 453 32.21 -8.59 -21.42
N ASP A 454 33.31 -8.46 -22.15
CA ASP A 454 33.81 -9.26 -23.28
C ASP A 454 34.16 -10.75 -23.03
N ARG A 455 33.37 -11.48 -22.25
CA ARG A 455 33.54 -12.93 -22.07
C ARG A 455 32.19 -13.62 -22.13
N ASP A 456 32.11 -14.72 -22.88
CA ASP A 456 30.89 -15.52 -23.12
C ASP A 456 30.27 -16.18 -21.87
N GLY A 457 30.57 -15.67 -20.67
CA GLY A 457 30.02 -16.14 -19.40
C GLY A 457 29.03 -15.15 -18.80
N GLU A 458 27.93 -15.67 -18.25
CA GLU A 458 26.98 -14.84 -17.50
C GLU A 458 27.64 -14.27 -16.23
N PRO A 459 27.42 -12.99 -15.90
CA PRO A 459 27.93 -12.40 -14.67
C PRO A 459 27.26 -13.06 -13.47
N LEU A 460 27.97 -13.11 -12.33
CA LEU A 460 27.34 -13.50 -11.07
C LEU A 460 26.38 -12.39 -10.63
N ILE A 461 25.20 -12.76 -10.16
CA ILE A 461 24.19 -11.81 -9.71
C ILE A 461 23.93 -12.02 -8.23
N TYR A 462 23.95 -10.94 -7.47
CA TYR A 462 23.64 -10.89 -6.05
C TYR A 462 22.54 -9.86 -5.82
N ILE A 463 21.49 -10.23 -5.09
CA ILE A 463 20.46 -9.31 -4.59
C ILE A 463 20.56 -9.32 -3.06
N ASP A 464 20.75 -8.16 -2.44
CA ASP A 464 20.91 -7.98 -0.99
C ASP A 464 21.94 -8.94 -0.38
N GLY A 465 23.06 -9.13 -1.08
CA GLY A 465 24.16 -10.01 -0.67
C GLY A 465 23.91 -11.51 -0.88
N LYS A 466 22.74 -11.92 -1.41
CA LYS A 466 22.44 -13.33 -1.75
C LYS A 466 22.60 -13.60 -3.24
N LYS A 467 23.32 -14.67 -3.59
CA LYS A 467 23.48 -15.10 -4.99
C LYS A 467 22.12 -15.52 -5.57
N THR A 468 21.81 -15.03 -6.77
CA THR A 468 20.53 -15.24 -7.46
C THR A 468 20.74 -15.58 -8.94
N THR A 469 19.65 -15.79 -9.67
CA THR A 469 19.64 -16.03 -11.11
C THR A 469 19.18 -14.79 -11.88
N LYS A 470 19.53 -14.71 -13.17
CA LYS A 470 19.09 -13.63 -14.06
C LYS A 470 17.56 -13.50 -14.14
N LYS A 471 16.86 -14.63 -14.12
CA LYS A 471 15.38 -14.66 -14.14
C LYS A 471 14.75 -14.06 -12.88
N GLU A 472 15.41 -14.18 -11.73
CA GLU A 472 14.93 -13.58 -10.48
C GLU A 472 15.22 -12.08 -10.43
N MET A 473 16.37 -11.65 -10.96
CA MET A 473 16.68 -10.24 -11.15
C MET A 473 15.67 -9.54 -12.06
N GLU A 474 15.32 -10.14 -13.21
CA GLU A 474 14.35 -9.55 -14.14
C GLU A 474 12.92 -9.42 -13.56
N LYS A 475 12.62 -10.17 -12.49
CA LYS A 475 11.35 -10.08 -11.76
C LYS A 475 11.33 -8.94 -10.76
N LEU A 476 12.48 -8.39 -10.37
CA LEU A 476 12.52 -7.24 -9.45
C LEU A 476 11.74 -6.07 -10.03
N ASP A 477 11.17 -5.28 -9.15
CA ASP A 477 10.60 -4.00 -9.51
C ASP A 477 11.70 -2.93 -9.45
N SER A 478 11.82 -2.10 -10.49
CA SER A 478 12.81 -1.01 -10.50
C SER A 478 12.64 -0.06 -9.32
N ASP A 479 11.41 0.09 -8.83
CA ASP A 479 11.09 0.98 -7.73
C ASP A 479 11.59 0.45 -6.37
N THR A 480 11.84 -0.86 -6.29
CA THR A 480 12.39 -1.53 -5.10
C THR A 480 13.91 -1.51 -5.06
N ILE A 481 14.59 -1.04 -6.11
CA ILE A 481 16.06 -1.04 -6.18
C ILE A 481 16.59 0.27 -5.59
N GLU A 482 17.47 0.15 -4.59
CA GLU A 482 18.19 1.26 -3.99
C GLU A 482 19.47 1.55 -4.76
N MET A 483 20.21 0.51 -5.14
CA MET A 483 21.51 0.64 -5.81
C MET A 483 21.82 -0.59 -6.66
N ILE A 484 22.49 -0.37 -7.80
CA ILE A 484 23.11 -1.45 -8.59
C ILE A 484 24.60 -1.14 -8.71
N ASN A 485 25.44 -2.06 -8.24
CA ASN A 485 26.89 -1.99 -8.32
C ASN A 485 27.41 -3.09 -9.26
N VAL A 486 28.25 -2.72 -10.23
CA VAL A 486 28.78 -3.66 -11.23
C VAL A 486 30.29 -3.75 -11.08
N LEU A 487 30.78 -4.90 -10.62
CA LEU A 487 32.20 -5.19 -10.44
C LEU A 487 32.76 -5.92 -11.67
N LYS A 488 33.95 -5.53 -12.12
CA LYS A 488 34.61 -6.07 -13.33
C LYS A 488 36.07 -6.45 -13.08
N GLY A 489 36.57 -7.44 -13.82
CA GLY A 489 38.00 -7.79 -13.86
C GLY A 489 38.60 -7.98 -12.46
N LYS A 490 39.70 -7.27 -12.17
CA LYS A 490 40.42 -7.40 -10.89
C LYS A 490 39.55 -7.10 -9.66
N SER A 491 38.58 -6.18 -9.73
CA SER A 491 37.71 -5.84 -8.58
C SER A 491 36.69 -6.94 -8.30
N ALA A 492 36.16 -7.59 -9.35
CA ALA A 492 35.29 -8.76 -9.22
C ALA A 492 36.04 -9.99 -8.69
N ILE A 493 37.24 -10.26 -9.24
CA ILE A 493 38.07 -11.41 -8.83
C ILE A 493 38.55 -11.25 -7.38
N LYS A 494 38.90 -10.03 -6.96
CA LYS A 494 39.33 -9.74 -5.58
C LYS A 494 38.24 -10.06 -4.54
N LYS A 495 36.97 -9.82 -4.86
CA LYS A 495 35.84 -10.00 -3.93
C LYS A 495 35.16 -11.37 -4.03
N TYR A 496 35.11 -11.97 -5.23
CA TYR A 496 34.36 -13.20 -5.50
C TYR A 496 35.23 -14.36 -6.02
N GLY A 497 36.55 -14.21 -6.01
CA GLY A 497 37.52 -15.19 -6.52
C GLY A 497 37.37 -15.41 -8.03
N ASP A 498 37.88 -16.54 -8.51
CA ASP A 498 37.82 -16.91 -9.94
C ASP A 498 36.38 -16.99 -10.49
N LYS A 499 35.38 -17.11 -9.61
CA LYS A 499 33.97 -17.11 -10.01
C LYS A 499 33.50 -15.73 -10.48
N GLY A 500 34.16 -14.65 -10.06
CA GLY A 500 33.89 -13.27 -10.50
C GLY A 500 34.56 -12.90 -11.84
N ASN A 501 35.23 -13.84 -12.51
CA ASN A 501 36.03 -13.59 -13.71
C ASN A 501 35.19 -13.09 -14.91
N ASN A 502 33.87 -13.30 -14.88
CA ASN A 502 32.89 -12.82 -15.88
C ASN A 502 32.09 -11.59 -15.39
N GLY A 503 32.52 -10.96 -14.29
CA GLY A 503 31.85 -9.81 -13.67
C GLY A 503 30.81 -10.20 -12.63
N VAL A 504 30.49 -9.25 -11.74
CA VAL A 504 29.49 -9.42 -10.68
C VAL A 504 28.55 -8.23 -10.64
N ILE A 505 27.25 -8.48 -10.62
CA ILE A 505 26.18 -7.50 -10.45
C ILE A 505 25.65 -7.64 -9.03
N GLU A 506 25.82 -6.59 -8.21
CA GLU A 506 25.27 -6.49 -6.87
C GLU A 506 24.09 -5.52 -6.90
N ILE A 507 22.92 -5.98 -6.48
CA ILE A 507 21.70 -5.18 -6.40
C ILE A 507 21.34 -5.07 -4.93
N THR A 508 21.23 -3.84 -4.44
CA THR A 508 20.69 -3.54 -3.12
C THR A 508 19.27 -3.04 -3.31
N THR A 509 18.30 -3.68 -2.65
CA THR A 509 16.92 -3.23 -2.62
C THR A 509 16.72 -2.22 -1.49
N LYS A 510 15.77 -1.30 -1.67
CA LYS A 510 15.39 -0.34 -0.63
C LYS A 510 14.88 -1.13 0.56
N LYS A 511 15.48 -0.91 1.72
CA LYS A 511 14.91 -1.39 2.98
C LYS A 511 13.59 -0.66 3.20
N ASN A 512 12.48 -1.38 3.10
CA ASN A 512 11.18 -0.92 3.60
C ASN A 512 11.22 -0.81 5.13
#